data_AF-A0A355KTZ0-F1
#
_entry.id   AF-A0A355KTZ0-F1
#
_cell.length_a   1.000
_cell.length_b   1.000
_cell.length_c   1.000
_cell.angle_alpha   90.00
_cell.angle_beta   90.00
_cell.angle_gamma   90.00
#
_symmetry.space_group_name_H-M   'P 1'
#
loop_
_entity.id
_entity.type
_entity.pdbx_description
1 polymer ?
#
loop_
_entity_poly.entity_id
_entity_poly.type
_entity_poly.pdbx_seq_one_letter_code
_entity_poly.pdbx_strand_id
1 'polypeptide(L)' 'MALSEKFKIGTKTPNLYLSGYKGHFVAGRSHLNYYIDITSQKSCLSEAKAVAKAIAPSYKLHMEIDTILCLDGT' A
#
# COMPACT_ATOMS: atom_id res chain seq x y z
N MET A 1 12.09 -21.76 9.59
CA MET A 1 11.51 -20.42 9.32
C MET A 1 10.49 -20.60 8.22
N ALA A 2 9.19 -20.53 8.52
CA ALA A 2 8.17 -20.72 7.49
C ALA A 2 8.26 -19.56 6.48
N LEU A 3 8.58 -19.88 5.22
CA LEU A 3 8.59 -18.92 4.12
C LEU A 3 7.17 -18.38 3.99
N SER A 4 6.98 -17.07 4.25
CA SER A 4 5.69 -16.42 4.05
C SER A 4 5.30 -16.48 2.57
N GLU A 5 4.08 -16.94 2.30
CA GLU A 5 3.58 -17.11 0.93
C GLU A 5 3.25 -15.74 0.32
N LYS A 6 3.92 -15.37 -0.78
CA LYS A 6 3.69 -14.12 -1.49
C LYS A 6 2.45 -14.24 -2.39
N PHE A 7 1.58 -13.24 -2.33
CA PHE A 7 0.41 -13.12 -3.19
C PHE A 7 0.28 -11.71 -3.77
N LYS A 8 -0.54 -11.58 -4.83
CA LYS A 8 -0.85 -10.30 -5.48
C LYS A 8 -2.34 -9.99 -5.35
N ILE A 9 -2.66 -8.73 -5.07
CA ILE A 9 -4.03 -8.22 -5.03
C ILE A 9 -4.21 -7.28 -6.22
N GLY A 10 -5.21 -7.54 -7.06
CA GLY A 10 -5.58 -6.64 -8.15
C GLY A 10 -6.28 -5.38 -7.64
N THR A 11 -5.97 -4.23 -8.23
CA THR A 11 -6.68 -2.98 -7.94
C THR A 11 -7.73 -2.67 -9.01
N LYS A 12 -8.55 -1.64 -8.79
CA LYS A 12 -9.46 -1.10 -9.83
C LYS A 12 -8.70 -0.45 -11.00
N THR A 13 -7.41 -0.15 -10.82
CA THR A 13 -6.56 0.43 -11.86
C THR A 13 -5.85 -0.70 -12.61
N PRO A 14 -6.00 -0.79 -13.94
CA PRO A 14 -5.31 -1.80 -14.74
C PRO A 14 -3.80 -1.74 -14.54
N ASN A 15 -3.15 -2.91 -14.52
CA ASN A 15 -1.69 -3.05 -14.37
C ASN A 15 -1.11 -2.46 -13.07
N LEU A 16 -1.95 -2.18 -12.07
CA LEU A 16 -1.52 -1.79 -10.72
C LEU A 16 -1.96 -2.85 -9.72
N TYR A 17 -0.99 -3.36 -8.96
CA TYR A 17 -1.17 -4.46 -8.01
C TYR A 17 -0.57 -4.11 -6.65
N LEU A 18 -1.14 -4.67 -5.59
CA LEU A 18 -0.52 -4.70 -4.28
C LEU A 18 0.14 -6.07 -4.06
N SER A 19 1.30 -6.08 -3.42
CA SER A 19 1.94 -7.32 -2.98
C SER A 19 1.59 -7.58 -1.53
N GLY A 20 1.34 -8.84 -1.18
CA GLY A 20 1.11 -9.24 0.19
C GLY A 20 1.82 -10.55 0.51
N TYR A 21 1.97 -10.82 1.80
CA TYR A 21 2.54 -12.04 2.33
C TYR A 21 1.60 -12.63 3.38
N LYS A 22 1.32 -13.93 3.27
CA LYS A 22 0.61 -14.69 4.29
C LYS A 22 1.64 -15.34 5.21
N GLY A 23 1.47 -15.18 6.52
CA GLY A 23 2.46 -15.62 7.49
C GLY A 23 2.02 -15.34 8.92
N HIS A 24 2.98 -15.17 9.81
CA HIS A 24 2.75 -14.78 11.20
C HIS A 24 3.63 -13.58 11.52
N PHE A 25 3.02 -12.40 11.50
CA PHE A 25 3.67 -11.11 11.72
C PHE A 25 3.27 -10.55 13.08
N VAL A 26 4.10 -9.65 13.63
CA VAL A 26 3.81 -8.96 14.90
C VAL A 26 3.77 -7.47 14.64
N ALA A 27 2.67 -6.83 15.03
CA ALA A 27 2.51 -5.38 15.03
C ALA A 27 2.14 -4.93 16.45
N GLY A 28 3.12 -4.40 17.17
CA GLY A 28 2.97 -4.08 18.59
C GLY A 28 2.68 -5.32 19.43
N ARG A 29 1.48 -5.39 20.02
CA ARG A 29 1.00 -6.55 20.82
C ARG A 29 0.04 -7.46 20.04
N SER A 30 -0.09 -7.24 18.73
CA SER A 30 -1.01 -7.99 17.87
C SER A 30 -0.25 -8.92 16.94
N HIS A 31 -0.77 -10.13 16.76
CA HIS A 31 -0.30 -11.07 15.75
C HIS A 31 -1.18 -10.94 14.50
N LEU A 32 -0.56 -10.80 13.33
CA LEU A 32 -1.22 -10.61 12.05
C LEU A 32 -0.91 -11.79 11.13
N ASN A 33 -1.90 -12.21 10.34
CA ASN A 33 -1.74 -13.31 9.40
C ASN A 33 -1.34 -12.86 7.99
N TYR A 34 -1.41 -11.55 7.74
CA TYR A 34 -1.17 -10.94 6.45
C TYR A 34 -0.38 -9.65 6.62
N TYR A 35 0.59 -9.45 5.72
CA TYR A 35 1.37 -8.23 5.61
C TYR A 35 1.24 -7.70 4.18
N ILE A 36 0.83 -6.43 4.03
CA ILE A 36 0.80 -5.75 2.73
C ILE A 36 2.15 -5.05 2.57
N ASP A 37 2.88 -5.42 1.53
CA ASP A 37 4.18 -4.86 1.23
C ASP A 37 4.03 -3.67 0.29
N ILE A 38 4.33 -2.48 0.83
CA ILE A 38 4.29 -1.20 0.12
C ILE A 38 5.68 -0.67 -0.24
N THR A 39 6.73 -1.50 -0.08
CA THR A 39 8.13 -1.07 -0.21
C THR A 39 8.43 -0.53 -1.61
N SER A 40 7.98 -1.21 -2.65
CA SER A 40 8.20 -0.78 -4.04
C SER A 40 7.45 0.50 -4.36
N GLN A 41 6.22 0.67 -3.85
CA GLN A 41 5.43 1.89 -4.01
C GLN A 41 6.05 3.09 -3.29
N LYS A 42 6.76 2.88 -2.17
CA LYS A 42 7.49 3.94 -1.45
C LYS A 42 8.84 4.28 -2.09
N SER A 43 9.57 3.28 -2.60
CA SER A 43 10.96 3.45 -3.05
C SER A 43 11.11 3.68 -4.56
N CYS A 44 10.14 3.28 -5.38
CA CYS A 44 10.21 3.39 -6.83
C CYS A 44 9.28 4.51 -7.36
N LEU A 45 9.88 5.53 -8.00
CA LEU A 45 9.15 6.70 -8.50
C LEU A 45 8.02 6.34 -9.48
N SER A 46 8.24 5.38 -10.37
CA SER A 46 7.24 4.99 -11.37
C SER A 46 6.02 4.34 -10.71
N GLU A 47 6.23 3.48 -9.72
CA GLU A 47 5.16 2.86 -8.93
C GLU A 47 4.44 3.88 -8.07
N ALA A 48 5.18 4.74 -7.35
CA ALA A 48 4.62 5.82 -6.55
C ALA A 48 3.69 6.71 -7.38
N LYS A 49 4.12 7.09 -8.60
CA LYS A 49 3.33 7.92 -9.52
C LYS A 49 2.08 7.20 -10.02
N ALA A 50 2.15 5.89 -10.28
CA ALA A 50 0.99 5.09 -10.67
C ALA A 50 -0.04 5.00 -9.54
N VAL A 51 0.42 4.76 -8.30
CA VAL A 51 -0.42 4.74 -7.10
C VAL A 51 -1.08 6.10 -6.86
N ALA A 52 -0.31 7.19 -6.93
CA ALA A 52 -0.82 8.55 -6.74
C ALA A 52 -1.95 8.87 -7.72
N LYS A 53 -1.80 8.50 -9.00
CA LYS A 53 -2.85 8.65 -10.01
C LYS A 53 -4.09 7.81 -9.72
N ALA A 54 -3.93 6.62 -9.16
CA ALA A 54 -5.04 5.73 -8.82
C ALA A 54 -5.86 6.24 -7.63
N ILE A 55 -5.21 6.87 -6.64
CA ILE A 55 -5.87 7.35 -5.41
C ILE A 55 -6.39 8.79 -5.51
N ALA A 56 -5.78 9.64 -6.34
CA ALA A 56 -6.17 11.05 -6.46
C ALA A 56 -7.68 11.27 -6.77
N PRO A 57 -8.34 10.44 -7.61
CA PRO A 57 -9.78 10.58 -7.85
C PRO A 57 -10.64 10.37 -6.60
N SER A 58 -10.19 9.57 -5.62
CA SER A 58 -10.94 9.33 -4.38
C SER A 58 -11.14 10.58 -3.52
N TYR A 59 -10.32 11.60 -3.74
CA TYR A 59 -10.40 12.88 -3.04
C TYR A 59 -11.17 13.95 -3.84
N LYS A 60 -11.55 13.66 -5.09
CA LYS A 60 -12.23 14.61 -5.98
C LYS A 60 -13.71 14.31 -6.07
N LEU A 61 -14.50 14.93 -5.20
CA LEU A 61 -15.91 15.24 -5.48
C LEU A 61 -16.33 16.62 -4.95
N HIS A 62 -15.90 17.08 -3.76
CA HIS A 62 -16.39 18.35 -3.19
C HIS A 62 -15.45 19.07 -2.18
N MET A 63 -14.19 18.67 -2.04
CA MET A 63 -13.28 19.15 -0.99
C MET A 63 -12.03 19.82 -1.57
N GLU A 64 -11.75 21.06 -1.15
CA GLU A 64 -10.45 21.71 -1.35
C GLU A 64 -9.42 21.11 -0.38
N ILE A 65 -8.19 20.91 -0.87
CA ILE A 65 -7.08 20.33 -0.09
C ILE A 65 -5.99 21.39 0.02
N ASP A 66 -5.87 22.01 1.19
CA ASP A 66 -4.83 23.02 1.47
C ASP A 66 -3.49 22.40 1.85
N THR A 67 -3.50 21.19 2.41
CA THR A 67 -2.29 20.53 2.91
C THR A 67 -2.42 19.01 2.85
N ILE A 68 -1.34 18.34 2.47
CA ILE A 68 -1.19 16.89 2.54
C ILE A 68 -0.13 16.60 3.61
N LEU A 69 -0.53 15.91 4.69
CA LEU A 69 0.39 15.46 5.73
C LEU A 69 0.84 14.02 5.42
N CYS A 70 2.13 13.85 5.14
CA CYS A 70 2.75 12.55 5.02
C CYS A 70 3.11 12.03 6.41
N LEU A 71 2.49 10.92 6.83
CA LEU A 71 2.86 10.24 8.06
C LEU A 71 4.07 9.35 7.78
N ASP A 72 5.20 9.69 8.38
CA ASP A 72 6.36 8.80 8.42
C ASP A 72 6.38 8.09 9.78
N GLY A 73 5.68 6.95 9.82
CA GLY A 73 5.66 6.05 10.97
C GLY A 73 6.33 4.74 10.60
N THR A 74 7.44 4.44 11.29
CA THR A 74 8.22 3.19 11.28
C THR A 74 7.37 1.93 11.13
#